data_AF-A0A1J3GMX9-F1
#
_entry.id   AF-A0A1J3GMX9-F1
#
_cell.length_a   1.000
_cell.length_b   1.000
_cell.length_c   1.000
_cell.angle_alpha   90.00
_cell.angle_beta   90.00
_cell.angle_gamma   90.00
#
_symmetry.space_group_name_H-M   'P 1'
#
loop_
_entity.id
_entity.type
_entity.pdbx_description
1 polymer ?
#
loop_
_entity_poly.entity_id
_entity_poly.type
_entity_poly.pdbx_seq_one_letter_code
_entity_poly.pdbx_strand_id
1 'polypeptide(L)'
;DSNITLTHYENSPTKGQAVLFVGDLSYADTYPNNDNNRWDSWGRFAERSTAYQPWIWTAGNHELDFAPEIGETKPFKPFTHRYRTPYRASGSTEPFWYSIKRGPAYIIVLASYSAYGTYTPQYTWLEEEFPKVNRTETPWLIVLMHSPWYNSYDYHYMEGETMRVMYESWFVKNKVDVV
;
A
#
# COMPACT_ATOMS: atom_id res chain seq x y z
N ASP A 1 -3.04 -13.50 15.04
CA ASP A 1 -4.00 -14.28 14.23
C ASP A 1 -4.87 -13.31 13.44
N SER A 2 -4.84 -13.40 12.10
CA SER A 2 -5.59 -12.54 11.19
C SER A 2 -7.11 -12.60 11.39
N ASN A 3 -7.65 -13.74 11.80
CA ASN A 3 -9.10 -13.87 12.03
C ASN A 3 -9.54 -13.02 13.22
N ILE A 4 -8.75 -12.95 14.29
CA ILE A 4 -9.02 -12.10 15.46
C ILE A 4 -9.03 -10.62 15.03
N THR A 5 -8.00 -10.18 14.30
CA THR A 5 -7.89 -8.79 13.85
C THR A 5 -9.07 -8.37 12.96
N LEU A 6 -9.42 -9.16 11.95
CA LEU A 6 -10.53 -8.83 11.05
C LEU A 6 -11.87 -8.84 11.80
N THR A 7 -12.08 -9.81 12.68
CA THR A 7 -13.29 -9.88 13.52
C THR A 7 -13.42 -8.66 14.44
N HIS A 8 -12.31 -8.18 15.02
CA HIS A 8 -12.31 -6.95 15.82
C HIS A 8 -12.71 -5.73 14.99
N TYR A 9 -12.18 -5.60 13.78
CA TYR A 9 -12.54 -4.54 12.86
C TYR A 9 -14.04 -4.58 12.51
N GLU A 10 -14.57 -5.75 12.12
CA GLU A 10 -15.98 -5.96 11.77
C GLU A 10 -16.93 -5.64 12.95
N ASN A 11 -16.51 -5.99 14.17
CA ASN A 11 -17.26 -5.74 15.40
C ASN A 11 -17.07 -4.34 15.99
N SER A 12 -16.21 -3.50 15.39
CA SER A 12 -15.97 -2.15 15.90
C SER A 12 -17.28 -1.35 15.97
N PRO A 13 -17.56 -0.65 17.09
CA PRO A 13 -18.73 0.22 17.20
C PRO A 13 -18.64 1.44 16.28
N THR A 14 -17.44 1.81 15.83
CA THR A 14 -17.23 2.94 14.91
C THR A 14 -17.69 2.65 13.48
N LYS A 15 -17.93 1.37 13.13
CA LYS A 15 -18.43 0.92 11.81
C LYS A 15 -17.65 1.54 10.64
N GLY A 16 -16.38 1.16 10.55
CA GLY A 16 -15.50 1.55 9.43
C GLY A 16 -16.16 1.27 8.08
N GLN A 17 -16.03 2.23 7.15
CA GLN A 17 -16.61 2.16 5.81
C GLN A 17 -15.55 1.83 4.73
N ALA A 18 -14.29 1.79 5.13
CA ALA A 18 -13.11 1.61 4.32
C ALA A 18 -12.05 0.86 5.12
N VAL A 19 -11.15 0.15 4.43
CA VAL A 19 -9.87 -0.27 5.01
C VAL A 19 -8.74 0.35 4.21
N LEU A 20 -7.80 0.98 4.90
CA LEU A 20 -6.49 1.36 4.37
C LEU A 20 -5.53 0.22 4.73
N PHE A 21 -5.09 -0.57 3.75
CA PHE A 21 -4.34 -1.81 3.98
C PHE A 21 -2.88 -1.63 3.56
N VAL A 22 -1.97 -1.57 4.53
CA VAL A 22 -0.58 -1.11 4.35
C VAL A 22 0.40 -2.20 3.90
N GLY A 23 -0.05 -3.17 3.09
CA GLY A 23 0.78 -4.23 2.51
C GLY A 23 0.84 -5.51 3.36
N ASP A 24 1.55 -6.50 2.82
CA ASP A 24 1.68 -7.86 3.35
C ASP A 24 0.33 -8.57 3.55
N LEU A 25 -0.26 -8.98 2.44
CA LEU A 25 -1.60 -9.55 2.41
C LEU A 25 -1.57 -11.01 2.88
N SER A 26 -1.11 -11.92 2.03
CA SER A 26 -1.35 -13.36 2.21
C SER A 26 -0.20 -14.12 2.87
N TYR A 27 1.01 -13.56 2.86
CA TYR A 27 2.24 -14.26 3.25
C TYR A 27 2.43 -15.60 2.52
N ALA A 28 1.91 -15.75 1.29
CA ALA A 28 2.02 -16.97 0.50
C ALA A 28 3.47 -17.35 0.19
N ASP A 29 4.34 -16.36 0.06
CA ASP A 29 5.79 -16.47 -0.14
C ASP A 29 6.52 -17.15 1.04
N THR A 30 5.90 -17.22 2.22
CA THR A 30 6.46 -17.95 3.37
C THR A 30 6.25 -19.47 3.31
N TYR A 31 5.50 -19.97 2.31
CA TYR A 31 5.25 -21.38 2.08
C TYR A 31 6.12 -21.95 0.96
N PRO A 32 6.35 -23.28 0.91
CA PRO A 32 7.16 -23.90 -0.13
C PRO A 32 6.72 -23.46 -1.54
N ASN A 33 7.69 -22.97 -2.32
CA ASN A 33 7.49 -22.46 -3.70
C ASN A 33 6.44 -21.35 -3.82
N ASN A 34 6.32 -20.49 -2.81
CA ASN A 34 5.33 -19.42 -2.73
C ASN A 34 3.91 -19.95 -3.00
N ASP A 35 3.48 -20.95 -2.23
CA ASP A 35 2.23 -21.69 -2.45
C ASP A 35 1.02 -20.75 -2.68
N ASN A 36 0.69 -20.54 -3.96
CA ASN A 36 -0.32 -19.57 -4.37
C ASN A 36 -1.75 -19.99 -3.98
N ASN A 37 -1.96 -21.23 -3.50
CA ASN A 37 -3.21 -21.62 -2.86
C ASN A 37 -3.48 -20.77 -1.59
N ARG A 38 -2.42 -20.22 -0.97
CA ARG A 38 -2.55 -19.31 0.18
C ARG A 38 -3.17 -17.97 -0.21
N TRP A 39 -2.85 -17.43 -1.39
CA TRP A 39 -3.56 -16.27 -1.94
C TRP A 39 -5.05 -16.54 -2.10
N ASP A 40 -5.44 -17.74 -2.56
CA ASP A 40 -6.85 -18.12 -2.71
C ASP A 40 -7.55 -18.27 -1.35
N SER A 41 -6.87 -18.87 -0.37
CA SER A 41 -7.41 -18.99 0.99
C SER A 41 -7.60 -17.64 1.67
N TRP A 42 -6.64 -16.72 1.46
CA TRP A 42 -6.71 -15.36 2.00
C TRP A 42 -7.84 -14.57 1.35
N GLY A 43 -8.03 -14.68 0.03
CA GLY A 43 -9.14 -14.03 -0.67
C GLY A 43 -10.50 -14.46 -0.12
N ARG A 44 -10.72 -15.77 0.05
CA ARG A 44 -11.96 -16.30 0.67
C ARG A 44 -12.13 -15.84 2.12
N PHE A 45 -11.05 -15.77 2.87
CA PHE A 45 -11.08 -15.26 4.25
C PHE A 45 -11.47 -13.77 4.31
N ALA A 46 -10.86 -12.93 3.46
CA ALA A 46 -11.07 -11.49 3.47
C ALA A 46 -12.41 -11.07 2.83
N GLU A 47 -13.02 -11.92 1.99
CA GLU A 47 -14.26 -11.67 1.24
C GLU A 47 -15.40 -11.14 2.12
N ARG A 48 -15.52 -11.66 3.35
CA ARG A 48 -16.55 -11.22 4.32
C ARG A 48 -16.49 -9.73 4.67
N SER A 49 -15.36 -9.06 4.37
CA SER A 49 -15.21 -7.62 4.46
C SER A 49 -15.05 -6.97 3.08
N THR A 50 -14.12 -7.47 2.24
CA THR A 50 -13.75 -6.83 0.96
C THR A 50 -14.88 -6.82 -0.07
N ALA A 51 -15.87 -7.71 0.03
CA ALA A 51 -17.05 -7.71 -0.84
C ALA A 51 -18.06 -6.60 -0.50
N TYR A 52 -18.02 -6.08 0.72
CA TYR A 52 -19.02 -5.12 1.24
C TYR A 52 -18.47 -3.71 1.44
N GLN A 53 -17.15 -3.56 1.46
CA GLN A 53 -16.48 -2.28 1.52
C GLN A 53 -15.10 -2.33 0.84
N PRO A 54 -14.65 -1.22 0.24
CA PRO A 54 -13.39 -1.22 -0.47
C PRO A 54 -12.22 -1.19 0.51
N TRP A 55 -11.24 -2.04 0.21
CA TRP A 55 -9.92 -2.00 0.79
C TRP A 55 -8.98 -1.30 -0.20
N ILE A 56 -8.16 -0.39 0.32
CA ILE A 56 -7.22 0.43 -0.45
C ILE A 56 -5.84 -0.19 -0.23
N TRP A 57 -5.30 -0.77 -1.30
CA TRP A 57 -4.15 -1.67 -1.25
C TRP A 57 -2.84 -0.92 -1.39
N THR A 58 -1.94 -1.11 -0.44
CA THR A 58 -0.50 -0.86 -0.56
C THR A 58 0.21 -2.20 -0.83
N ALA A 59 1.25 -2.21 -1.65
CA ALA A 59 2.07 -3.42 -1.85
C ALA A 59 3.23 -3.44 -0.84
N GLY A 60 3.36 -4.53 -0.09
CA GLY A 60 4.46 -4.80 0.83
C GLY A 60 5.58 -5.65 0.22
N ASN A 61 6.55 -6.06 1.04
CA ASN A 61 7.63 -6.95 0.56
C ASN A 61 7.11 -8.36 0.31
N HIS A 62 6.12 -8.84 1.06
CA HIS A 62 5.54 -10.17 0.84
C HIS A 62 4.74 -10.26 -0.46
N GLU A 63 4.40 -9.12 -1.08
CA GLU A 63 3.83 -9.09 -2.42
C GLU A 63 4.90 -9.19 -3.52
N LEU A 64 6.20 -9.07 -3.22
CA LEU A 64 7.24 -9.17 -4.24
C LEU A 64 7.16 -10.49 -4.98
N ASP A 65 6.95 -11.61 -4.28
CA ASP A 65 6.85 -12.95 -4.89
C ASP A 65 8.02 -13.21 -5.89
N PHE A 66 9.21 -12.67 -5.56
CA PHE A 66 10.41 -12.77 -6.39
C PHE A 66 11.23 -13.97 -5.93
N ALA A 67 11.16 -15.06 -6.69
CA ALA A 67 11.74 -16.36 -6.38
C ALA A 67 12.49 -16.94 -7.60
N PRO A 68 13.68 -16.41 -7.95
CA PRO A 68 14.46 -16.87 -9.09
C PRO A 68 14.83 -18.36 -9.04
N GLU A 69 14.95 -18.94 -7.85
CA GLU A 69 15.25 -20.34 -7.60
C GLU A 69 14.19 -21.31 -8.13
N ILE A 70 12.94 -20.85 -8.31
CA ILE A 70 11.85 -21.59 -8.96
C ILE A 70 11.46 -20.99 -10.31
N GLY A 71 12.28 -20.09 -10.87
CA GLY A 71 12.05 -19.45 -12.17
C GLY A 71 11.07 -18.28 -12.18
N GLU A 72 10.67 -17.77 -11.01
CA GLU A 72 9.76 -16.63 -10.88
C GLU A 72 10.55 -15.33 -10.64
N THR A 73 10.91 -14.64 -11.73
CA THR A 73 11.76 -13.43 -11.69
C THR A 73 10.99 -12.11 -11.86
N LYS A 74 9.66 -12.17 -11.98
CA LYS A 74 8.82 -10.98 -12.17
C LYS A 74 8.17 -10.61 -10.84
N PRO A 75 8.56 -9.48 -10.21
CA PRO A 75 8.00 -9.11 -8.92
C PRO A 75 6.51 -8.75 -9.02
N PHE A 76 5.80 -8.88 -7.91
CA PHE A 76 4.38 -8.54 -7.74
C PHE A 76 3.42 -9.30 -8.64
N LYS A 77 3.86 -10.42 -9.25
CA LYS A 77 3.06 -11.16 -10.23
C LYS A 77 1.74 -11.64 -9.62
N PRO A 78 1.67 -12.39 -8.50
CA PRO A 78 0.38 -12.80 -7.92
C PRO A 78 -0.49 -11.62 -7.48
N PHE A 79 0.09 -10.64 -6.78
CA PHE A 79 -0.60 -9.44 -6.31
C PHE A 79 -1.31 -8.70 -7.46
N THR A 80 -0.58 -8.35 -8.52
CA THR A 80 -1.11 -7.55 -9.65
C THR A 80 -2.21 -8.25 -10.45
N HIS A 81 -2.25 -9.59 -10.45
CA HIS A 81 -3.31 -10.34 -11.11
C HIS A 81 -4.58 -10.47 -10.27
N ARG A 82 -4.47 -10.32 -8.94
CA ARG A 82 -5.57 -10.53 -7.98
C ARG A 82 -6.18 -9.22 -7.48
N TYR A 83 -5.36 -8.20 -7.21
CA TYR A 83 -5.79 -6.93 -6.62
C TYR A 83 -5.50 -5.76 -7.56
N ARG A 84 -6.56 -5.28 -8.22
CA ARG A 84 -6.47 -4.11 -9.11
C ARG A 84 -6.57 -2.82 -8.31
N THR A 85 -5.80 -1.81 -8.72
CA THR A 85 -5.83 -0.47 -8.14
C THR A 85 -6.31 0.55 -9.17
N PRO A 86 -6.87 1.70 -8.76
CA PRO A 86 -7.37 2.74 -9.67
C PRO A 86 -6.25 3.63 -10.24
N TYR A 87 -5.02 3.13 -10.36
CA TYR A 87 -3.81 3.91 -10.65
C TYR A 87 -3.87 4.80 -11.90
N ARG A 88 -4.58 4.35 -12.94
CA ARG A 88 -4.77 5.15 -14.17
C ARG A 88 -5.59 6.42 -13.92
N ALA A 89 -6.54 6.37 -12.99
CA ALA A 89 -7.39 7.52 -12.67
C ALA A 89 -6.60 8.64 -11.97
N SER A 90 -5.51 8.31 -11.28
CA SER A 90 -4.58 9.27 -10.68
C SER A 90 -3.40 9.63 -11.61
N GLY A 91 -3.41 9.18 -12.86
CA GLY A 91 -2.32 9.43 -13.82
C GLY A 91 -1.02 8.67 -13.51
N SER A 92 -1.07 7.63 -12.67
CA SER A 92 0.08 6.74 -12.45
C SER A 92 0.25 5.77 -13.63
N THR A 93 1.49 5.35 -13.87
CA THR A 93 1.85 4.38 -14.91
C THR A 93 1.82 2.93 -14.42
N GLU A 94 1.86 2.68 -13.10
CA GLU A 94 1.94 1.36 -12.49
C GLU A 94 0.95 1.20 -11.33
N PRO A 95 0.51 -0.02 -11.00
CA PRO A 95 -0.54 -0.24 -10.00
C PRO A 95 -0.10 -0.04 -8.55
N PHE A 96 1.19 0.21 -8.29
CA PHE A 96 1.77 0.19 -6.93
C PHE A 96 1.76 1.55 -6.24
N TRP A 97 1.73 2.65 -7.00
CA TRP A 97 1.59 4.00 -6.48
C TRP A 97 0.44 4.69 -7.20
N TYR A 98 -0.45 5.30 -6.43
CA TYR A 98 -1.66 5.92 -6.95
C TYR A 98 -2.28 6.82 -5.90
N SER A 99 -3.31 7.56 -6.27
CA SER A 99 -4.10 8.34 -5.32
C SER A 99 -5.59 8.13 -5.53
N ILE A 100 -6.36 8.43 -4.49
CA ILE A 100 -7.81 8.51 -4.55
C ILE A 100 -8.30 9.69 -3.70
N LYS A 101 -9.47 10.22 -4.03
CA LYS A 101 -10.25 11.05 -3.12
C LYS A 101 -11.42 10.23 -2.58
N ARG A 102 -11.61 10.23 -1.27
CA ARG A 102 -12.75 9.58 -0.63
C ARG A 102 -13.28 10.44 0.53
N GLY A 103 -14.50 10.94 0.37
CA GLY A 103 -15.05 11.89 1.33
C GLY A 103 -14.11 13.10 1.48
N PRO A 104 -13.76 13.51 2.71
CA PRO A 104 -12.87 14.64 2.94
C PRO A 104 -11.36 14.29 2.85
N ALA A 105 -11.00 13.07 2.44
CA ALA A 105 -9.62 12.61 2.40
C ALA A 105 -9.07 12.51 0.97
N TYR A 106 -7.87 13.06 0.78
CA TYR A 106 -6.97 12.77 -0.34
C TYR A 106 -5.97 11.73 0.15
N ILE A 107 -5.95 10.56 -0.47
CA ILE A 107 -5.13 9.43 -0.06
C ILE A 107 -4.10 9.18 -1.15
N ILE A 108 -2.82 9.22 -0.79
CA ILE A 108 -1.70 8.87 -1.66
C ILE A 108 -1.16 7.52 -1.19
N VAL A 109 -1.04 6.56 -2.09
CA VAL A 109 -0.43 5.25 -1.86
C VAL A 109 0.92 5.22 -2.55
N LEU A 110 1.98 4.89 -1.81
CA LEU A 110 3.35 4.79 -2.32
C LEU A 110 3.86 3.35 -2.27
N ALA A 111 4.81 3.05 -3.15
CA ALA A 111 5.40 1.74 -3.30
C ALA A 111 6.83 1.72 -2.74
N SER A 112 6.98 1.21 -1.52
CA SER A 112 8.27 1.07 -0.82
C SER A 112 9.27 0.15 -1.55
N TYR A 113 8.79 -0.77 -2.39
CA TYR A 113 9.61 -1.76 -3.11
C TYR A 113 9.62 -1.56 -4.62
N SER A 114 9.23 -0.38 -5.09
CA SER A 114 9.47 0.09 -6.47
C SER A 114 10.56 1.16 -6.47
N ALA A 115 11.11 1.49 -7.64
CA ALA A 115 12.05 2.59 -7.74
C ALA A 115 11.38 3.93 -7.35
N TYR A 116 12.00 4.69 -6.45
CA TYR A 116 11.54 6.00 -5.96
C TYR A 116 12.64 7.08 -5.98
N GLY A 117 13.80 6.79 -6.58
CA GLY A 117 14.88 7.77 -6.75
C GLY A 117 14.47 8.94 -7.67
N THR A 118 15.25 10.03 -7.64
CA THR A 118 15.01 11.19 -8.50
C THR A 118 14.83 10.77 -9.96
N TYR A 119 13.84 11.35 -10.64
CA TYR A 119 13.47 11.09 -12.04
C TYR A 119 12.91 9.69 -12.33
N THR A 120 12.67 8.86 -11.32
CA THR A 120 11.91 7.61 -11.51
C THR A 120 10.43 7.90 -11.74
N PRO A 121 9.66 7.00 -12.37
CA PRO A 121 8.23 7.20 -12.61
C PRO A 121 7.42 7.53 -11.35
N GLN A 122 7.68 6.85 -10.23
CA GLN A 122 7.02 7.14 -8.95
C GLN A 122 7.39 8.52 -8.41
N TYR A 123 8.66 8.91 -8.49
CA TYR A 123 9.13 10.22 -8.05
C TYR A 123 8.46 11.35 -8.84
N THR A 124 8.50 11.27 -10.18
CA THR A 124 7.89 12.27 -11.06
C THR A 124 6.38 12.32 -10.85
N TRP A 125 5.72 11.16 -10.74
CA TRP A 125 4.29 11.12 -10.45
C TRP A 125 3.96 11.81 -9.11
N LEU A 126 4.71 11.53 -8.03
CA LEU A 126 4.45 12.12 -6.72
C LEU A 126 4.69 13.64 -6.70
N GLU A 127 5.71 14.12 -7.41
CA GLU A 127 5.98 15.54 -7.59
C GLU A 127 4.79 16.27 -8.25
N GLU A 128 4.17 15.64 -9.25
CA GLU A 128 2.97 16.14 -9.94
C GLU A 128 1.68 15.94 -9.14
N GLU A 129 1.66 14.98 -8.21
CA GLU A 129 0.48 14.61 -7.44
C GLU A 129 0.19 15.60 -6.30
N PHE A 130 1.22 16.03 -5.56
CA PHE A 130 1.04 16.96 -4.45
C PHE A 130 0.32 18.27 -4.82
N PRO A 131 0.64 18.95 -5.95
CA PRO A 131 -0.09 20.15 -6.38
C PRO A 131 -1.58 19.94 -6.66
N LYS A 132 -2.03 18.70 -6.89
CA LYS A 132 -3.46 18.38 -7.14
C LYS A 132 -4.30 18.38 -5.86
N VAL A 133 -3.66 18.35 -4.69
CA VAL A 133 -4.35 18.31 -3.40
C VAL A 133 -5.03 19.66 -3.13
N ASN A 134 -6.36 19.69 -3.23
CA ASN A 134 -7.17 20.83 -2.83
C ASN A 134 -7.68 20.64 -1.39
N ARG A 135 -7.04 21.31 -0.42
CA ARG A 135 -7.41 21.23 1.00
C ARG A 135 -8.78 21.81 1.35
N THR A 136 -9.38 22.62 0.48
CA THR A 136 -10.76 23.10 0.66
C THR A 136 -11.80 22.05 0.28
N GLU A 137 -11.43 21.09 -0.57
CA GLU A 137 -12.28 19.95 -0.97
C GLU A 137 -11.99 18.72 -0.10
N THR A 138 -10.72 18.35 0.01
CA THR A 138 -10.22 17.22 0.78
C THR A 138 -9.23 17.72 1.84
N PRO A 139 -9.70 18.16 3.02
CA PRO A 139 -8.83 18.72 4.06
C PRO A 139 -7.82 17.72 4.61
N TRP A 140 -8.13 16.42 4.63
CA TRP A 140 -7.23 15.38 5.13
C TRP A 140 -6.33 14.85 4.00
N LEU A 141 -5.01 14.92 4.17
CA LEU A 141 -4.02 14.30 3.29
C LEU A 141 -3.35 13.16 4.03
N ILE A 142 -3.61 11.96 3.55
CA ILE A 142 -3.15 10.69 4.14
C ILE A 142 -2.18 10.05 3.15
N VAL A 143 -1.04 9.60 3.63
CA VAL A 143 -0.11 8.79 2.82
C VAL A 143 -0.10 7.37 3.36
N LEU A 144 -0.09 6.37 2.48
CA LEU A 144 0.09 4.96 2.83
C LEU A 144 1.40 4.46 2.19
N MET A 145 2.21 3.76 2.98
CA MET A 145 3.37 3.02 2.52
C MET A 145 3.63 1.82 3.42
N HIS A 146 4.41 0.85 2.95
CA HIS A 146 4.65 -0.38 3.70
C HIS A 146 5.83 -0.24 4.68
N SER A 147 6.99 0.21 4.19
CA SER A 147 8.21 0.33 5.01
C SER A 147 8.18 1.65 5.81
N PRO A 148 8.09 1.61 7.14
CA PRO A 148 7.97 2.82 7.97
C PRO A 148 9.28 3.60 8.03
N TRP A 149 9.17 4.93 7.98
CA TRP A 149 10.33 5.83 8.09
C TRP A 149 10.78 6.04 9.53
N TYR A 150 9.83 6.10 10.46
CA TYR A 150 10.11 6.22 11.88
C TYR A 150 9.69 4.94 12.57
N ASN A 151 10.67 4.07 12.79
CA ASN A 151 10.50 2.80 13.48
C ASN A 151 11.61 2.66 14.53
N SER A 152 11.23 2.45 15.79
CA SER A 152 12.15 2.25 16.91
C SER A 152 12.19 0.80 17.40
N TYR A 153 11.54 -0.13 16.70
CA TYR A 153 11.72 -1.56 16.94
C TYR A 153 12.98 -2.05 16.24
N ASP A 154 13.61 -3.09 16.80
CA ASP A 154 14.80 -3.72 16.21
C ASP A 154 14.51 -4.32 14.82
N TYR A 155 13.32 -4.89 14.66
CA TYR A 155 12.90 -5.49 13.40
C TYR A 155 12.57 -4.38 12.37
N HIS A 156 13.19 -4.46 11.19
CA HIS A 156 13.12 -3.44 10.15
C HIS A 156 13.60 -2.04 10.59
N TYR A 157 14.50 -1.98 11.57
CA TYR A 157 15.10 -0.71 12.01
C TYR A 157 15.81 -0.03 10.83
N MET A 158 15.50 1.25 10.60
CA MET A 158 16.06 2.08 9.52
C MET A 158 15.83 1.59 8.08
N GLU A 159 14.97 0.60 7.84
CA GLU A 159 14.73 0.10 6.46
C GLU A 159 14.14 1.18 5.55
N GLY A 160 13.24 2.02 6.07
CA GLY A 160 12.60 3.09 5.31
C GLY A 160 13.47 4.33 5.06
N GLU A 161 14.71 4.39 5.55
CA GLU A 161 15.54 5.60 5.54
C GLU A 161 15.79 6.16 4.14
N THR A 162 16.00 5.29 3.15
CA THR A 162 16.25 5.73 1.77
C THR A 162 15.04 6.46 1.19
N MET A 163 13.82 5.98 1.44
CA MET A 163 12.60 6.65 1.00
C MET A 163 12.31 7.90 1.84
N ARG A 164 12.62 7.88 3.14
CA ARG A 164 12.52 9.05 4.02
C ARG A 164 13.36 10.21 3.49
N VAL A 165 14.63 9.99 3.16
CA VAL A 165 15.52 11.02 2.60
C VAL A 165 14.95 11.62 1.31
N MET A 166 14.27 10.82 0.49
CA MET A 166 13.68 11.27 -0.77
C MET A 166 12.44 12.15 -0.57
N TYR A 167 11.54 11.77 0.34
CA TYR A 167 10.17 12.30 0.36
C TYR A 167 9.75 13.03 1.65
N GLU A 168 10.47 12.89 2.76
CA GLU A 168 10.08 13.52 4.04
C GLU A 168 9.93 15.03 3.92
N SER A 169 10.88 15.70 3.28
CA SER A 169 10.82 17.15 3.08
C SER A 169 9.58 17.58 2.28
N TRP A 170 9.10 16.74 1.36
CA TRP A 170 7.89 16.99 0.58
C TRP A 170 6.64 16.80 1.42
N PHE A 171 6.63 15.82 2.33
CA PHE A 171 5.50 15.58 3.22
C PHE A 171 5.33 16.73 4.20
N VAL A 172 6.45 17.22 4.76
CA VAL A 172 6.48 18.41 5.62
C VAL A 172 6.02 19.65 4.85
N LYS A 173 6.55 19.88 3.64
CA LYS A 173 6.16 21.01 2.77
C LYS A 173 4.67 21.02 2.47
N ASN A 174 4.10 19.86 2.14
CA ASN A 174 2.68 19.72 1.78
C ASN A 174 1.76 19.47 2.98
N LYS A 175 2.32 19.47 4.20
CA LYS A 175 1.60 19.29 5.47
C LYS A 175 0.77 18.00 5.49
N VAL A 176 1.36 16.87 5.08
CA VAL A 176 0.72 15.54 5.21
C VAL A 176 0.28 15.37 6.67
N ASP A 177 -0.98 14.98 6.87
CA ASP A 177 -1.57 14.92 8.22
C ASP A 177 -1.17 13.63 8.95
N VAL A 178 -1.12 12.52 8.21
CA VAL A 178 -0.72 11.21 8.75
C VAL A 178 -0.13 10.34 7.63
N VAL A 179 0.88 9.56 8.02
CA VAL A 179 1.54 8.52 7.24
C VAL A 179 1.33 7.19 7.95
#